data_AF-A0A1G1C8C4-F1
#
_entry.id   AF-A0A1G1C8C4-F1
#
_cell.length_a   1.000
_cell.length_b   1.000
_cell.length_c   1.000
_cell.angle_alpha   90.00
_cell.angle_beta   90.00
_cell.angle_gamma   90.00
#
_symmetry.space_group_name_H-M   'P 1'
#
loop_
_entity.id
_entity.type
_entity.pdbx_description
1 polymer ?
#
loop_
_entity_poly.entity_id
_entity_poly.type
_entity_poly.pdbx_seq_one_letter_code
_entity_poly.pdbx_strand_id
1 'polypeptide(L)'
;MFVIGERINGMFKDIGDAILAKDPQPVRAMAEKQLAAGADALDINVGTRVPKPERGAAMEWLVDSVREVTTVPLSIDSPSLVIVRAGLAKACAKGRGIINSTTGQQGKVEEFMKLAHEFSAGIVGLSIDEKGVAATADAKLEIGMRIIAAAAEAGVPTEDVYLDPIILPVNCNQSAPGIVMETISQFKMLSDPAPHIVIGLSNLSQGASERSLINRTFLVMAIGAGLDASIHDPLDEELTNAMVTAELLLNKSIYSDSYLAAYRKGKSVR
;
A
#
# COMPACT_ATOMS: atom_id res chain seq x y z
N MET A 1 -12.79 2.17 -2.53
CA MET A 1 -11.41 1.65 -2.69
C MET A 1 -10.63 2.07 -1.47
N PHE A 2 -9.74 1.22 -0.98
CA PHE A 2 -8.89 1.50 0.18
C PHE A 2 -7.63 2.26 -0.26
N VAL A 3 -7.39 3.45 0.32
CA VAL A 3 -6.27 4.31 -0.07
C VAL A 3 -5.20 4.33 1.00
N ILE A 4 -3.97 3.93 0.64
CA ILE A 4 -2.79 4.04 1.50
C ILE A 4 -1.98 5.25 1.03
N GLY A 5 -1.89 6.29 1.86
CA GLY A 5 -1.17 7.52 1.53
C GLY A 5 0.35 7.34 1.57
N GLU A 6 1.04 7.64 0.47
CA GLU A 6 2.46 7.31 0.28
C GLU A 6 3.46 8.36 0.82
N ARG A 7 3.02 9.51 1.33
CA ARG A 7 3.92 10.66 1.52
C ARG A 7 4.77 10.67 2.79
N ILE A 8 4.50 9.83 3.79
CA ILE A 8 5.35 9.72 4.98
C ILE A 8 6.49 8.73 4.67
N ASN A 9 7.36 9.17 3.76
CA ASN A 9 8.48 8.40 3.28
C ASN A 9 9.77 9.22 3.35
N GLY A 10 10.79 8.73 4.06
CA GLY A 10 12.07 9.40 4.27
C GLY A 10 12.92 9.61 3.01
N MET A 11 12.48 9.10 1.85
CA MET A 11 13.02 9.47 0.54
C MET A 11 12.62 10.90 0.12
N PHE A 12 11.49 11.42 0.61
CA PHE A 12 11.13 12.81 0.45
C PHE A 12 11.97 13.69 1.38
N LYS A 13 12.41 14.85 0.87
CA LYS A 13 13.37 15.71 1.57
C LYS A 13 12.84 16.17 2.92
N ASP A 14 11.61 16.68 2.95
CA ASP A 14 10.93 17.19 4.14
C ASP A 14 10.79 16.13 5.24
N ILE A 15 10.31 14.93 4.88
CA ILE A 15 10.16 13.82 5.84
C ILE A 15 11.53 13.27 6.27
N GLY A 16 12.47 13.12 5.34
CA GLY A 16 13.81 12.66 5.67
C GLY A 16 14.58 13.63 6.57
N ASP A 17 14.42 14.94 6.37
CA ASP A 17 15.02 15.98 7.23
C ASP A 17 14.38 15.92 8.64
N ALA A 18 13.05 15.75 8.70
CA ALA A 18 12.31 15.60 9.95
C ALA A 18 12.76 14.38 10.77
N ILE A 19 12.95 13.22 10.11
CA ILE A 19 13.43 11.99 10.77
C ILE A 19 14.83 12.19 11.36
N LEU A 20 15.75 12.80 10.60
CA LEU A 20 17.12 13.03 11.06
C LEU A 20 17.19 14.04 12.21
N ALA A 21 16.34 15.07 12.18
CA ALA A 21 16.24 16.09 13.22
C ALA A 21 15.40 15.64 14.44
N LYS A 22 14.71 14.49 14.35
CA LYS A 22 13.65 14.07 15.28
C LYS A 22 12.60 15.16 15.51
N ASP A 23 12.24 15.89 14.45
CA ASP A 23 11.18 16.88 14.48
C ASP A 23 9.86 16.23 14.04
N PRO A 24 8.87 16.05 14.95
CA PRO A 24 7.64 15.38 14.62
C PRO A 24 6.66 16.27 13.82
N GLN A 25 6.88 17.59 13.76
CA GLN A 25 5.91 18.53 13.18
C GLN A 25 5.66 18.27 11.67
N PRO A 26 6.69 18.12 10.81
CA PRO A 26 6.45 17.84 9.39
C PRO A 26 5.74 16.50 9.16
N VAL A 27 6.04 15.49 10.00
CA VAL A 27 5.42 14.16 9.93
C VAL A 27 3.95 14.24 10.30
N ARG A 28 3.60 14.87 11.43
CA ARG A 28 2.22 15.05 11.89
C ARG A 28 1.39 15.85 10.88
N ALA A 29 1.93 16.97 10.40
CA ALA A 29 1.27 17.81 9.40
C ALA A 29 1.03 17.04 8.09
N MET A 30 1.96 16.17 7.67
CA MET A 30 1.77 15.33 6.49
C MET A 30 0.71 14.23 6.71
N ALA A 31 0.66 13.64 7.90
CA ALA A 31 -0.38 12.68 8.26
C ALA A 31 -1.77 13.33 8.18
N GLU A 32 -1.96 14.47 8.86
CA GLU A 32 -3.23 15.21 8.85
C GLU A 32 -3.66 15.61 7.42
N LYS A 33 -2.72 16.06 6.59
CA LYS A 33 -3.00 16.41 5.18
C LYS A 33 -3.50 15.22 4.37
N GLN A 34 -2.84 14.06 4.48
CA GLN A 34 -3.23 12.86 3.73
C GLN A 34 -4.59 12.32 4.21
N LEU A 35 -4.86 12.37 5.52
CA LEU A 35 -6.15 11.99 6.09
C LEU A 35 -7.27 12.92 5.63
N ALA A 36 -7.03 14.24 5.64
CA ALA A 36 -7.98 15.22 5.13
C ALA A 36 -8.27 15.04 3.63
N ALA A 37 -7.30 14.52 2.88
CA ALA A 37 -7.44 14.17 1.48
C ALA A 37 -8.12 12.80 1.23
N GLY A 38 -8.41 12.04 2.29
CA GLY A 38 -9.21 10.82 2.22
C GLY A 38 -8.44 9.50 2.26
N ALA A 39 -7.15 9.52 2.65
CA ALA A 39 -6.40 8.30 2.91
C ALA A 39 -7.07 7.45 4.01
N ASP A 40 -7.21 6.14 3.76
CA ASP A 40 -7.72 5.17 4.71
C ASP A 40 -6.62 4.60 5.61
N ALA A 41 -5.38 4.62 5.15
CA ALA A 41 -4.18 4.25 5.89
C ALA A 41 -3.01 5.14 5.46
N LEU A 42 -1.94 5.14 6.25
CA LEU A 42 -0.72 5.91 5.93
C LEU A 42 0.47 4.96 5.82
N ASP A 43 1.22 5.07 4.73
CA ASP A 43 2.48 4.37 4.53
C ASP A 43 3.61 5.06 5.31
N ILE A 44 4.41 4.27 6.03
CA ILE A 44 5.42 4.71 6.98
C ILE A 44 6.75 4.10 6.56
N ASN A 45 7.58 4.89 5.87
CA ASN A 45 8.88 4.46 5.39
C ASN A 45 9.99 5.37 5.93
N VAL A 46 10.98 4.79 6.61
CA VAL A 46 12.13 5.54 7.19
C VAL A 46 13.07 6.10 6.11
N GLY A 47 13.04 5.54 4.90
CA GLY A 47 13.93 5.87 3.80
C GLY A 47 15.34 5.32 4.00
N THR A 48 16.22 5.69 3.07
CA THR A 48 17.60 5.17 3.02
C THR A 48 18.62 6.06 3.72
N ARG A 49 18.26 7.31 4.02
CA ARG A 49 19.11 8.34 4.64
C ARG A 49 19.52 8.00 6.06
N VAL A 50 18.68 7.28 6.80
CA VAL A 50 18.99 6.81 8.16
C VAL A 50 19.93 5.59 8.08
N PRO A 51 21.02 5.56 8.86
CA PRO A 51 21.92 4.40 8.92
C PRO A 51 21.18 3.11 9.28
N LYS A 52 21.53 1.99 8.63
CA LYS A 52 20.83 0.70 8.82
C LYS A 52 20.62 0.29 10.30
N PRO A 53 21.62 0.40 11.20
CA PRO A 53 21.44 0.02 12.61
C PRO A 53 20.41 0.87 13.36
N GLU A 54 20.18 2.10 12.92
CA GLU A 54 19.29 3.07 13.58
C GLU A 54 17.86 3.04 13.03
N ARG A 55 17.62 2.36 11.91
CA ARG A 55 16.31 2.36 11.24
C ARG A 55 15.19 1.75 12.09
N GLY A 56 15.49 0.81 12.99
CA GLY A 56 14.50 0.28 13.92
C GLY A 56 13.97 1.37 14.86
N ALA A 57 14.87 2.09 15.54
CA ALA A 57 14.49 3.18 16.43
C ALA A 57 13.85 4.37 15.67
N ALA A 58 14.31 4.65 14.46
CA ALA A 58 13.68 5.66 13.60
C ALA A 58 12.26 5.27 13.18
N MET A 59 12.01 3.98 12.90
CA MET A 59 10.67 3.46 12.61
C MET A 59 9.74 3.63 13.81
N GLU A 60 10.18 3.25 15.01
CA GLU A 60 9.39 3.44 16.24
C GLU A 60 9.03 4.91 16.46
N TRP A 61 10.02 5.81 16.33
CA TRP A 61 9.80 7.25 16.48
C TRP A 61 8.83 7.80 15.43
N LEU A 62 8.95 7.36 14.18
CA LEU A 62 8.09 7.81 13.09
C LEU A 62 6.63 7.36 13.31
N VAL A 63 6.44 6.10 13.71
CA VAL A 63 5.13 5.55 14.07
C VAL A 63 4.53 6.28 15.28
N ASP A 64 5.31 6.48 16.35
CA ASP A 64 4.85 7.20 17.55
C ASP A 64 4.41 8.63 17.17
N SER A 65 5.18 9.33 16.33
CA SER A 65 4.88 10.68 15.87
C SER A 65 3.57 10.76 15.09
N VAL A 66 3.29 9.80 14.20
CA VAL A 66 2.03 9.73 13.45
C VAL A 66 0.86 9.34 14.35
N ARG A 67 1.08 8.43 15.31
CA ARG A 67 0.06 7.97 16.26
C ARG A 67 -0.43 9.04 17.24
N GLU A 68 0.26 10.18 17.33
CA GLU A 68 -0.24 11.33 18.09
C GLU A 68 -1.43 12.03 17.43
N VAL A 69 -1.59 11.90 16.11
CA VAL A 69 -2.63 12.61 15.36
C VAL A 69 -3.68 11.70 14.71
N THR A 70 -3.47 10.38 14.71
CA THR A 70 -4.42 9.45 14.05
C THR A 70 -4.44 8.03 14.59
N THR A 71 -5.60 7.39 14.46
CA THR A 71 -5.87 5.98 14.78
C THR A 71 -6.06 5.10 13.55
N VAL A 72 -5.99 5.64 12.32
CA VAL A 72 -6.13 4.85 11.09
C VAL A 72 -5.04 3.77 10.97
N PRO A 73 -5.23 2.70 10.18
CA PRO A 73 -4.16 1.73 9.96
C PRO A 73 -2.85 2.37 9.46
N LEU A 74 -1.72 1.87 9.93
CA LEU A 74 -0.39 2.30 9.45
C LEU A 74 0.28 1.14 8.70
N SER A 75 0.68 1.42 7.46
CA SER A 75 1.44 0.52 6.60
C SER A 75 2.93 0.69 6.89
N ILE A 76 3.53 -0.30 7.56
CA ILE A 76 4.93 -0.28 7.99
C ILE A 76 5.79 -0.75 6.82
N ASP A 77 6.42 0.20 6.13
CA ASP A 77 7.20 -0.03 4.92
C ASP A 77 8.68 -0.30 5.23
N SER A 78 9.06 -1.57 5.19
CA SER A 78 10.46 -2.00 5.32
C SER A 78 10.66 -3.44 4.84
N PRO A 79 11.78 -3.76 4.16
CA PRO A 79 12.12 -5.13 3.80
C PRO A 79 12.67 -5.97 4.97
N SER A 80 12.93 -5.36 6.14
CA SER A 80 13.52 -6.02 7.31
C SER A 80 12.46 -6.39 8.32
N LEU A 81 12.36 -7.70 8.62
CA LEU A 81 11.44 -8.26 9.61
C LEU A 81 11.59 -7.60 11.00
N VAL A 82 12.83 -7.32 11.41
CA VAL A 82 13.13 -6.70 12.72
C VAL A 82 12.59 -5.26 12.79
N ILE A 83 12.75 -4.49 11.73
CA ILE A 83 12.24 -3.11 11.65
C ILE A 83 10.71 -3.12 11.60
N VAL A 84 10.12 -4.03 10.81
CA VAL A 84 8.66 -4.16 10.71
C VAL A 84 8.06 -4.52 12.07
N ARG A 85 8.65 -5.48 12.80
CA ARG A 85 8.23 -5.85 14.16
C ARG A 85 8.24 -4.65 15.11
N ALA A 86 9.30 -3.84 15.09
CA ALA A 86 9.41 -2.65 15.93
C ALA A 86 8.31 -1.61 15.59
N GLY A 87 8.08 -1.36 14.29
CA GLY A 87 7.01 -0.49 13.83
C GLY A 87 5.60 -1.00 14.20
N LEU A 88 5.34 -2.29 14.02
CA LEU A 88 4.06 -2.92 14.37
C LEU A 88 3.77 -2.85 15.87
N ALA A 89 4.77 -3.08 16.72
CA ALA A 89 4.59 -2.99 18.18
C ALA A 89 4.07 -1.60 18.61
N LYS A 90 4.52 -0.53 17.93
CA LYS A 90 4.02 0.83 18.15
C LYS A 90 2.67 1.07 17.44
N ALA A 91 2.53 0.61 16.20
CA ALA A 91 1.35 0.86 15.39
C ALA A 91 0.09 0.19 15.98
N CYS A 92 0.23 -1.04 16.47
CA CYS A 92 -0.85 -1.84 17.03
C CYS A 92 -1.23 -1.45 18.46
N ALA A 93 -0.47 -0.58 19.13
CA ALA A 93 -0.80 -0.11 20.48
C ALA A 93 -2.07 0.77 20.53
N LYS A 94 -2.39 1.46 19.43
CA LYS A 94 -3.53 2.41 19.33
C LYS A 94 -4.37 2.27 18.06
N GLY A 95 -4.09 1.29 17.21
CA GLY A 95 -4.74 1.11 15.93
C GLY A 95 -4.38 -0.23 15.30
N ARG A 96 -4.61 -0.37 13.99
CA ARG A 96 -4.17 -1.55 13.22
C ARG A 96 -2.83 -1.28 12.52
N GLY A 97 -2.04 -2.33 12.34
CA GLY A 97 -0.85 -2.32 11.49
C GLY A 97 -1.12 -3.03 10.17
N ILE A 98 -0.38 -2.63 9.13
CA ILE A 98 -0.25 -3.36 7.86
C ILE A 98 1.25 -3.56 7.61
N ILE A 99 1.66 -4.76 7.27
CA ILE A 99 3.02 -5.08 6.85
C ILE A 99 3.17 -4.71 5.38
N ASN A 100 4.09 -3.80 5.06
CA ASN A 100 4.49 -3.49 3.69
C ASN A 100 6.00 -3.79 3.54
N SER A 101 6.42 -4.94 3.07
CA SER A 101 5.66 -6.07 2.52
C SER A 101 6.47 -7.34 2.73
N THR A 102 5.88 -8.49 2.41
CA THR A 102 6.62 -9.73 2.19
C THR A 102 6.72 -10.07 0.70
N THR A 103 7.67 -10.92 0.34
CA THR A 103 7.81 -11.49 -1.01
C THR A 103 7.39 -12.96 -0.94
N GLY A 104 6.94 -13.56 -2.04
CA GLY A 104 6.65 -15.00 -2.11
C GLY A 104 7.89 -15.92 -2.10
N GLN A 105 9.01 -15.45 -1.56
CA GLN A 105 10.21 -16.27 -1.37
C GLN A 105 10.01 -17.23 -0.21
N GLN A 106 10.36 -18.49 -0.41
CA GLN A 106 10.24 -19.53 0.60
C GLN A 106 11.11 -19.21 1.83
N GLY A 107 10.59 -19.50 3.02
CA GLY A 107 11.14 -19.10 4.32
C GLY A 107 10.74 -17.68 4.71
N LYS A 108 10.87 -16.72 3.79
CA LYS A 108 10.56 -15.31 4.08
C LYS A 108 9.06 -15.06 4.20
N VAL A 109 8.25 -15.61 3.30
CA VAL A 109 6.79 -15.43 3.37
C VAL A 109 6.22 -15.95 4.69
N GLU A 110 6.69 -17.10 5.16
CA GLU A 110 6.24 -17.76 6.38
C GLU A 110 6.62 -16.97 7.64
N GLU A 111 7.82 -16.38 7.70
CA GLU A 111 8.24 -15.52 8.82
C GLU A 111 7.37 -14.27 8.95
N PHE A 112 7.08 -13.61 7.82
CA PHE A 112 6.22 -12.43 7.81
C PHE A 112 4.76 -12.77 8.08
N MET A 113 4.25 -13.91 7.62
CA MET A 113 2.89 -14.36 7.93
C MET A 113 2.70 -14.68 9.42
N LYS A 114 3.70 -15.30 10.06
CA LYS A 114 3.71 -15.49 11.52
C LYS A 114 3.67 -14.14 12.25
N LEU A 115 4.41 -13.15 11.78
CA LEU A 115 4.39 -11.79 12.32
C LEU A 115 3.03 -11.11 12.12
N ALA A 116 2.42 -11.27 10.95
CA ALA A 116 1.09 -10.74 10.65
C ALA A 116 0.05 -11.33 11.62
N HIS A 117 0.08 -12.64 11.83
CA HIS A 117 -0.79 -13.34 12.79
C HIS A 117 -0.56 -12.85 14.23
N GLU A 118 0.71 -12.77 14.67
CA GLU A 118 1.09 -12.30 16.01
C GLU A 118 0.52 -10.92 16.34
N PHE A 119 0.53 -9.99 15.38
CA PHE A 119 0.05 -8.62 15.57
C PHE A 119 -1.38 -8.39 15.08
N SER A 120 -2.07 -9.43 14.56
CA SER A 120 -3.37 -9.28 13.87
C SER A 120 -3.35 -8.16 12.82
N ALA A 121 -2.24 -8.09 12.08
CA ALA A 121 -1.93 -7.03 11.12
C ALA A 121 -2.28 -7.49 9.69
N GLY A 122 -2.70 -6.54 8.85
CA GLY A 122 -2.79 -6.79 7.41
C GLY A 122 -1.40 -7.03 6.81
N ILE A 123 -1.31 -7.65 5.64
CA ILE A 123 -0.02 -7.92 4.99
C ILE A 123 -0.09 -7.74 3.47
N VAL A 124 0.85 -6.96 2.94
CA VAL A 124 1.10 -6.85 1.51
C VAL A 124 2.07 -7.94 1.07
N GLY A 125 1.66 -8.75 0.10
CA GLY A 125 2.45 -9.83 -0.48
C GLY A 125 2.81 -9.53 -1.94
N LEU A 126 4.08 -9.27 -2.20
CA LEU A 126 4.59 -8.95 -3.53
C LEU A 126 4.78 -10.21 -4.38
N SER A 127 4.40 -10.15 -5.66
CA SER A 127 4.68 -11.18 -6.69
C SER A 127 6.16 -11.23 -7.10
N ILE A 128 7.03 -11.46 -6.12
CA ILE A 128 8.47 -11.61 -6.22
C ILE A 128 8.86 -12.94 -5.58
N ASP A 129 9.58 -13.79 -6.31
CA ASP A 129 10.10 -15.06 -5.83
C ASP A 129 11.64 -15.05 -5.77
N GLU A 130 12.25 -16.22 -5.71
CA GLU A 130 13.71 -16.40 -5.71
C GLU A 130 14.38 -15.94 -7.01
N LYS A 131 13.62 -15.91 -8.12
CA LYS A 131 14.08 -15.49 -9.45
C LYS A 131 13.88 -13.99 -9.69
N GLY A 132 13.16 -13.30 -8.80
CA GLY A 132 12.90 -11.87 -8.85
C GLY A 132 11.46 -11.55 -9.23
N VAL A 133 11.25 -10.45 -9.95
CA VAL A 133 9.90 -10.01 -10.34
C VAL A 133 9.38 -10.91 -11.46
N ALA A 134 8.24 -11.56 -11.24
CA ALA A 134 7.61 -12.40 -12.25
C ALA A 134 7.20 -11.59 -13.50
N ALA A 135 7.50 -12.12 -14.68
CA ALA A 135 7.31 -11.43 -15.96
C ALA A 135 5.93 -11.66 -16.60
N THR A 136 5.22 -12.74 -16.26
CA THR A 136 3.91 -13.11 -16.84
C THR A 136 2.82 -13.11 -15.78
N ALA A 137 1.56 -13.02 -16.20
CA ALA A 137 0.41 -13.09 -15.28
C ALA A 137 0.37 -14.44 -14.55
N ASP A 138 0.54 -15.55 -15.27
CA ASP A 138 0.56 -16.90 -14.68
C ASP A 138 1.65 -17.08 -13.62
N ALA A 139 2.85 -16.53 -13.85
CA ALA A 139 3.93 -16.61 -12.87
C ALA A 139 3.62 -15.75 -11.63
N LYS A 140 3.00 -14.58 -11.80
CA LYS A 140 2.53 -13.77 -10.67
C LYS A 140 1.41 -14.48 -9.91
N LEU A 141 0.53 -15.20 -10.62
CA LEU A 141 -0.55 -16.02 -10.06
C LEU A 141 -0.01 -17.14 -9.17
N GLU A 142 1.00 -17.88 -9.65
CA GLU A 142 1.67 -18.93 -8.87
C GLU A 142 2.24 -18.39 -7.55
N ILE A 143 2.89 -17.22 -7.60
CA ILE A 143 3.42 -16.56 -6.40
C ILE A 143 2.27 -16.10 -5.48
N GLY A 144 1.19 -15.56 -6.04
CA GLY A 144 -0.01 -15.19 -5.28
C GLY A 144 -0.62 -16.39 -4.55
N MET A 145 -0.75 -17.54 -5.21
CA MET A 145 -1.21 -18.79 -4.59
C MET A 145 -0.32 -19.21 -3.42
N ARG A 146 1.01 -19.12 -3.58
CA ARG A 146 1.97 -19.43 -2.52
C ARG A 146 1.78 -18.51 -1.30
N ILE A 147 1.58 -17.21 -1.53
CA ILE A 147 1.33 -16.23 -0.45
C ILE A 147 0.02 -16.55 0.28
N ILE A 148 -1.05 -16.84 -0.45
CA ILE A 148 -2.35 -17.21 0.15
C ILE A 148 -2.26 -18.52 0.94
N ALA A 149 -1.54 -19.52 0.43
CA ALA A 149 -1.30 -20.77 1.15
C ALA A 149 -0.53 -20.51 2.47
N ALA A 150 0.54 -19.71 2.43
CA ALA A 150 1.30 -19.35 3.62
C ALA A 150 0.47 -18.55 4.64
N ALA A 151 -0.44 -17.68 4.17
CA ALA A 151 -1.39 -16.97 5.03
C ALA A 151 -2.34 -17.95 5.73
N ALA A 152 -2.92 -18.90 4.99
CA ALA A 152 -3.81 -19.91 5.55
C ALA A 152 -3.10 -20.81 6.58
N GLU A 153 -1.86 -21.23 6.30
CA GLU A 153 -1.05 -22.03 7.23
C GLU A 153 -0.72 -21.29 8.52
N ALA A 154 -0.48 -19.97 8.44
CA ALA A 154 -0.21 -19.14 9.60
C ALA A 154 -1.48 -18.68 10.35
N GLY A 155 -2.68 -18.96 9.81
CA GLY A 155 -3.94 -18.48 10.37
C GLY A 155 -4.19 -16.98 10.17
N VAL A 156 -3.68 -16.40 9.08
CA VAL A 156 -3.99 -15.04 8.64
C VAL A 156 -5.22 -15.08 7.73
N PRO A 157 -6.32 -14.37 8.06
CA PRO A 157 -7.50 -14.30 7.22
C PRO A 157 -7.17 -13.74 5.84
N THR A 158 -7.79 -14.30 4.79
CA THR A 158 -7.57 -13.82 3.42
C THR A 158 -7.96 -12.36 3.22
N GLU A 159 -8.95 -11.87 3.96
CA GLU A 159 -9.36 -10.45 3.98
C GLU A 159 -8.28 -9.51 4.54
N ASP A 160 -7.29 -10.02 5.26
CA ASP A 160 -6.14 -9.24 5.74
C ASP A 160 -4.93 -9.32 4.79
N VAL A 161 -5.04 -10.08 3.68
CA VAL A 161 -3.98 -10.23 2.68
C VAL A 161 -4.24 -9.32 1.48
N TYR A 162 -3.23 -8.50 1.16
CA TYR A 162 -3.19 -7.63 -0.01
C TYR A 162 -2.13 -8.15 -0.99
N LEU A 163 -2.55 -8.75 -2.09
CA LEU A 163 -1.62 -9.20 -3.12
C LEU A 163 -1.21 -8.01 -4.01
N ASP A 164 0.09 -7.81 -4.18
CA ASP A 164 0.65 -6.80 -5.09
C ASP A 164 1.30 -7.50 -6.30
N PRO A 165 0.71 -7.36 -7.51
CA PRO A 165 1.26 -7.96 -8.72
C PRO A 165 2.60 -7.35 -9.15
N ILE A 166 3.06 -6.27 -8.52
CA ILE A 166 4.22 -5.45 -8.88
C ILE A 166 4.09 -4.84 -10.27
N ILE A 167 3.99 -3.51 -10.31
CA ILE A 167 4.05 -2.74 -11.54
C ILE A 167 5.41 -2.05 -11.68
N LEU A 168 6.03 -2.24 -12.85
CA LEU A 168 7.30 -1.61 -13.20
C LEU A 168 7.07 -0.30 -13.97
N PRO A 169 8.07 0.61 -14.01
CA PRO A 169 7.98 1.84 -14.76
C PRO A 169 7.67 1.60 -16.25
N VAL A 170 6.68 2.30 -16.79
CA VAL A 170 6.18 2.12 -18.17
C VAL A 170 7.23 2.45 -19.23
N ASN A 171 8.15 3.37 -18.92
CA ASN A 171 9.26 3.75 -19.78
C ASN A 171 10.33 2.64 -19.90
N CYS A 172 10.37 1.70 -18.95
CA CYS A 172 11.26 0.54 -18.97
C CYS A 172 10.55 -0.73 -19.44
N ASN A 173 9.26 -0.88 -19.11
CA ASN A 173 8.48 -2.06 -19.45
C ASN A 173 7.03 -1.67 -19.82
N GLN A 174 6.82 -1.36 -21.10
CA GLN A 174 5.53 -0.91 -21.61
C GLN A 174 4.43 -1.99 -21.59
N SER A 175 4.79 -3.29 -21.59
CA SER A 175 3.81 -4.38 -21.52
C SER A 175 3.32 -4.66 -20.09
N ALA A 176 4.01 -4.13 -19.06
CA ALA A 176 3.68 -4.38 -17.66
C ALA A 176 2.22 -4.04 -17.28
N PRO A 177 1.62 -2.90 -17.68
CA PRO A 177 0.24 -2.57 -17.33
C PRO A 177 -0.78 -3.63 -17.77
N GLY A 178 -0.63 -4.19 -18.98
CA GLY A 178 -1.51 -5.24 -19.50
C GLY A 178 -1.44 -6.51 -18.67
N ILE A 179 -0.22 -6.95 -18.37
CA ILE A 179 0.06 -8.14 -17.56
C ILE A 179 -0.48 -7.97 -16.14
N VAL A 180 -0.30 -6.79 -15.56
CA VAL A 180 -0.81 -6.48 -14.21
C VAL A 180 -2.34 -6.53 -14.19
N MET A 181 -3.05 -5.97 -15.18
CA MET A 181 -4.52 -6.05 -15.22
C MET A 181 -5.05 -7.49 -15.30
N GLU A 182 -4.41 -8.32 -16.12
CA GLU A 182 -4.72 -9.75 -16.18
C GLU A 182 -4.49 -10.43 -14.82
N THR A 183 -3.36 -10.14 -14.18
CA THR A 183 -3.02 -10.67 -12.86
C THR A 183 -4.03 -10.24 -11.79
N ILE A 184 -4.48 -8.97 -11.79
CA ILE A 184 -5.52 -8.48 -10.86
C ILE A 184 -6.79 -9.32 -11.01
N SER A 185 -7.22 -9.54 -12.24
CA SER A 185 -8.43 -10.33 -12.52
C SER A 185 -8.29 -11.76 -12.00
N GLN A 186 -7.12 -12.39 -12.19
CA GLN A 186 -6.85 -13.74 -11.72
C GLN A 186 -6.73 -13.82 -10.17
N PHE A 187 -6.14 -12.83 -9.52
CA PHE A 187 -6.03 -12.76 -8.06
C PHE A 187 -7.38 -12.75 -7.36
N LYS A 188 -8.40 -12.10 -7.94
CA LYS A 188 -9.76 -12.13 -7.37
C LYS A 188 -10.38 -13.54 -7.37
N MET A 189 -9.86 -14.47 -8.15
CA MET A 189 -10.38 -15.84 -8.27
C MET A 189 -9.62 -16.86 -7.41
N LEU A 190 -8.60 -16.43 -6.65
CA LEU A 190 -7.72 -17.34 -5.90
C LEU A 190 -8.40 -18.03 -4.72
N SER A 191 -9.39 -17.38 -4.10
CA SER A 191 -10.07 -17.88 -2.91
C SER A 191 -11.44 -17.22 -2.73
N ASP A 192 -12.25 -17.77 -1.83
CA ASP A 192 -13.51 -17.18 -1.37
C ASP A 192 -13.51 -17.11 0.17
N PRO A 193 -13.50 -15.90 0.78
CA PRO A 193 -13.48 -14.59 0.13
C PRO A 193 -12.20 -14.33 -0.66
N ALA A 194 -12.30 -13.51 -1.70
CA ALA A 194 -11.16 -13.10 -2.52
C ALA A 194 -10.18 -12.24 -1.70
N PRO A 195 -8.85 -12.32 -1.93
CA PRO A 195 -7.91 -11.42 -1.30
C PRO A 195 -8.12 -9.99 -1.79
N HIS A 196 -7.57 -9.04 -1.03
CA HIS A 196 -7.39 -7.68 -1.51
C HIS A 196 -6.24 -7.62 -2.51
N ILE A 197 -6.30 -6.65 -3.39
CA ILE A 197 -5.28 -6.41 -4.42
C ILE A 197 -4.85 -4.95 -4.31
N VAL A 198 -3.56 -4.76 -4.07
CA VAL A 198 -2.94 -3.44 -3.88
C VAL A 198 -1.88 -3.20 -4.93
N ILE A 199 -1.69 -1.95 -5.33
CA ILE A 199 -0.58 -1.54 -6.21
C ILE A 199 0.06 -0.27 -5.67
N GLY A 200 1.40 -0.27 -5.61
CA GLY A 200 2.20 0.95 -5.54
C GLY A 200 2.13 1.75 -6.84
N LEU A 201 1.14 2.63 -6.97
CA LEU A 201 0.78 3.27 -8.24
C LEU A 201 1.90 4.15 -8.80
N SER A 202 2.60 4.87 -7.91
CA SER A 202 3.65 5.82 -8.29
C SER A 202 4.87 5.17 -8.96
N ASN A 203 5.04 3.85 -8.84
CA ASN A 203 6.10 3.08 -9.50
C ASN A 203 5.90 3.05 -11.03
N LEU A 204 4.66 2.99 -11.51
CA LEU A 204 4.36 2.89 -12.95
C LEU A 204 4.89 4.10 -13.73
N SER A 205 4.76 5.30 -13.18
CA SER A 205 5.17 6.54 -13.85
C SER A 205 6.58 7.01 -13.49
N GLN A 206 7.35 6.23 -12.75
CA GLN A 206 8.69 6.65 -12.31
C GLN A 206 9.60 6.96 -13.51
N GLY A 207 10.11 8.18 -13.57
CA GLY A 207 10.97 8.64 -14.68
C GLY A 207 10.23 9.04 -15.96
N ALA A 208 8.90 9.02 -15.98
CA ALA A 208 8.10 9.60 -17.07
C ALA A 208 7.83 11.10 -16.83
N SER A 209 7.51 11.85 -17.89
CA SER A 209 7.12 13.26 -17.79
C SER A 209 5.69 13.44 -17.30
N GLU A 210 4.72 12.73 -17.90
CA GLU A 210 3.28 12.88 -17.64
C GLU A 210 2.80 11.97 -16.51
N ARG A 211 3.44 12.06 -15.34
CA ARG A 211 3.24 11.09 -14.25
C ARG A 211 1.81 11.01 -13.74
N SER A 212 1.19 12.15 -13.45
CA SER A 212 -0.20 12.18 -12.94
C SER A 212 -1.18 11.59 -13.95
N LEU A 213 -1.03 11.90 -15.24
CA LEU A 213 -1.88 11.35 -16.30
C LEU A 213 -1.72 9.83 -16.44
N ILE A 214 -0.48 9.33 -16.44
CA ILE A 214 -0.19 7.89 -16.48
C ILE A 214 -0.81 7.18 -15.27
N ASN A 215 -0.57 7.70 -14.07
CA ASN A 215 -1.06 7.14 -12.82
C ASN A 215 -2.60 7.06 -12.80
N ARG A 216 -3.31 8.16 -13.09
CA ARG A 216 -4.78 8.16 -13.03
C ARG A 216 -5.43 7.31 -14.11
N THR A 217 -4.84 7.28 -15.31
CA THR A 217 -5.35 6.45 -16.40
C THR A 217 -5.24 4.97 -16.04
N PHE A 218 -4.07 4.56 -15.55
CA PHE A 218 -3.87 3.18 -15.13
C PHE A 218 -4.73 2.81 -13.92
N LEU A 219 -4.88 3.71 -12.93
CA LEU A 219 -5.72 3.44 -11.76
C LEU A 219 -7.16 3.14 -12.17
N VAL A 220 -7.75 3.91 -13.09
CA VAL A 220 -9.10 3.65 -13.61
C VAL A 220 -9.18 2.29 -14.31
N MET A 221 -8.18 1.95 -15.12
CA MET A 221 -8.11 0.64 -15.79
C MET A 221 -8.00 -0.52 -14.78
N ALA A 222 -7.15 -0.37 -13.77
CA ALA A 222 -6.93 -1.38 -12.73
C ALA A 222 -8.15 -1.57 -11.83
N ILE A 223 -8.86 -0.49 -11.49
CA ILE A 223 -10.15 -0.55 -10.79
C ILE A 223 -11.17 -1.36 -11.61
N GLY A 224 -11.22 -1.15 -12.92
CA GLY A 224 -12.04 -1.94 -13.84
C GLY A 224 -11.69 -3.44 -13.85
N ALA A 225 -10.42 -3.79 -13.64
CA ALA A 225 -9.95 -5.17 -13.54
C ALA A 225 -10.18 -5.81 -12.16
N GLY A 226 -10.60 -5.03 -11.14
CA GLY A 226 -10.90 -5.54 -9.80
C GLY A 226 -9.96 -5.06 -8.69
N LEU A 227 -9.10 -4.07 -8.94
CA LEU A 227 -8.27 -3.46 -7.89
C LEU A 227 -9.16 -2.86 -6.80
N ASP A 228 -8.83 -3.12 -5.53
CA ASP A 228 -9.59 -2.64 -4.37
C ASP A 228 -8.75 -1.85 -3.35
N ALA A 229 -7.42 -1.84 -3.47
CA ALA A 229 -6.52 -0.97 -2.71
C ALA A 229 -5.42 -0.34 -3.60
N SER A 230 -4.88 0.82 -3.20
CA SER A 230 -3.66 1.35 -3.81
C SER A 230 -2.84 2.21 -2.86
N ILE A 231 -1.51 2.18 -3.06
CA ILE A 231 -0.56 3.08 -2.41
C ILE A 231 -0.25 4.20 -3.40
N HIS A 232 -0.68 5.42 -3.09
CA HIS A 232 -0.51 6.59 -3.96
C HIS A 232 -0.54 7.90 -3.16
N ASP A 233 -0.28 9.03 -3.83
CA ASP A 233 -0.42 10.36 -3.25
C ASP A 233 -1.90 10.81 -3.23
N PRO A 234 -2.58 10.81 -2.08
CA PRO A 234 -3.98 11.22 -1.99
C PRO A 234 -4.17 12.73 -2.22
N LEU A 235 -3.08 13.51 -2.25
CA LEU A 235 -3.13 14.95 -2.49
C LEU A 235 -3.29 15.29 -3.98
N ASP A 236 -3.16 14.31 -4.88
CA ASP A 236 -3.52 14.47 -6.29
C ASP A 236 -5.05 14.41 -6.44
N GLU A 237 -5.67 15.59 -6.53
CA GLU A 237 -7.13 15.71 -6.68
C GLU A 237 -7.66 15.09 -7.98
N GLU A 238 -6.91 15.19 -9.08
CA GLU A 238 -7.35 14.61 -10.37
C GLU A 238 -7.35 13.08 -10.29
N LEU A 239 -6.33 12.51 -9.66
CA LEU A 239 -6.23 11.08 -9.40
C LEU A 239 -7.40 10.60 -8.53
N THR A 240 -7.68 11.31 -7.43
CA THR A 240 -8.78 11.00 -6.53
C THR A 240 -10.13 11.10 -7.24
N ASN A 241 -10.35 12.15 -8.04
CA ASN A 241 -11.58 12.30 -8.80
C ASN A 241 -11.76 11.16 -9.82
N ALA A 242 -10.69 10.74 -10.50
CA ALA A 242 -10.72 9.62 -11.45
C ALA A 242 -11.07 8.30 -10.74
N MET A 243 -10.46 8.03 -9.59
CA MET A 243 -10.76 6.86 -8.75
C MET A 243 -12.23 6.82 -8.33
N VAL A 244 -12.74 7.90 -7.73
CA VAL A 244 -14.14 7.98 -7.26
C VAL A 244 -15.12 7.81 -8.41
N THR A 245 -14.80 8.39 -9.57
CA THR A 245 -15.62 8.25 -10.79
C THR A 245 -15.62 6.81 -11.30
N ALA A 246 -14.47 6.12 -11.28
CA ALA A 246 -14.41 4.71 -11.67
C ALA A 246 -15.25 3.83 -10.73
N GLU A 247 -15.20 4.06 -9.41
CA GLU A 247 -16.04 3.32 -8.45
C GLU A 247 -17.54 3.57 -8.64
N LEU A 248 -17.93 4.81 -8.95
CA LEU A 248 -19.29 5.16 -9.33
C LEU A 248 -19.75 4.40 -10.59
N LEU A 249 -18.93 4.39 -11.64
CA LEU A 249 -19.24 3.69 -12.89
C LEU A 249 -19.34 2.17 -12.72
N LEU A 250 -18.63 1.60 -11.74
CA LEU A 250 -18.74 0.20 -11.33
C LEU A 250 -19.89 -0.06 -10.36
N ASN A 251 -20.78 0.91 -10.13
CA ASN A 251 -21.93 0.80 -9.23
C ASN A 251 -21.54 0.47 -7.78
N LYS A 252 -20.33 0.87 -7.34
CA LYS A 252 -19.88 0.76 -5.93
C LYS A 252 -20.41 1.90 -5.06
N SER A 253 -20.93 2.96 -5.68
CA SER A 253 -21.60 4.07 -5.00
C SER A 253 -22.84 4.53 -5.77
N ILE A 254 -23.82 5.08 -5.06
CA ILE A 254 -25.05 5.59 -5.67
C ILE A 254 -24.75 6.93 -6.36
N TYR A 255 -25.26 7.09 -7.58
CA TYR A 255 -25.10 8.32 -8.34
C TYR A 255 -25.75 9.53 -7.64
N SER A 256 -25.03 10.64 -7.64
CA SER A 256 -25.56 11.98 -7.42
C SER A 256 -24.71 12.98 -8.20
N ASP A 257 -25.28 14.10 -8.63
CA ASP A 257 -24.54 15.17 -9.34
C ASP A 257 -23.35 15.68 -8.49
N SER A 258 -23.43 15.55 -7.17
CA SER A 258 -22.40 15.96 -6.21
C SER A 258 -21.54 14.80 -5.68
N TYR A 259 -21.42 13.67 -6.38
CA TYR A 259 -20.75 12.46 -5.88
C TYR A 259 -19.30 12.71 -5.40
N LEU A 260 -18.55 13.57 -6.08
CA LEU A 260 -17.19 13.96 -5.65
C LEU A 260 -17.19 14.71 -4.31
N ALA A 261 -18.11 15.65 -4.14
CA ALA A 261 -18.26 16.39 -2.88
C ALA A 261 -18.74 15.48 -1.74
N ALA A 262 -19.63 14.52 -2.06
CA ALA A 262 -20.12 13.53 -1.11
C ALA A 262 -18.99 12.60 -0.64
N TYR A 263 -18.13 12.13 -1.55
CA TYR A 263 -16.96 11.32 -1.20
C TYR A 263 -16.03 12.05 -0.22
N ARG A 264 -15.69 13.31 -0.52
CA ARG A 264 -14.81 14.13 0.34
C ARG A 264 -15.41 14.35 1.72
N LYS A 265 -16.71 14.71 1.80
CA LYS A 265 -17.41 14.85 3.08
C LYS A 265 -17.48 13.54 3.87
N GLY A 266 -17.71 12.42 3.21
CA GLY A 266 -17.76 11.10 3.85
C GLY A 266 -16.43 10.68 4.50
N LYS A 267 -15.31 11.19 4.00
CA LYS A 267 -13.97 10.96 4.57
C LYS A 267 -13.65 11.89 5.74
N SER A 268 -14.09 13.16 5.71
CA SER A 268 -13.84 14.14 6.78
C SER A 268 -14.56 13.83 8.11
N VAL A 269 -15.47 12.87 8.14
CA VAL A 269 -16.28 12.50 9.32
C VAL A 269 -15.74 11.23 10.02
N ARG A 270 -14.64 10.63 9.51
CA ARG A 270 -14.03 9.41 10.08
C ARG A 270 -12.83 9.73 10.97
#